data_AF-A0AA88F7B8-F1
#
_entry.id   AF-A0AA88F7B8-F1
#
_cell.length_a   1.000
_cell.length_b   1.000
_cell.length_c   1.000
_cell.angle_alpha   90.00
_cell.angle_beta   90.00
_cell.angle_gamma   90.00
#
_symmetry.space_group_name_H-M   'P 1'
#
loop_
_entity.id
_entity.type
_entity.pdbx_description
1 polymer ?
#
loop_
_entity_poly.entity_id
_entity_poly.type
_entity_poly.pdbx_seq_one_letter_code
_entity_poly.pdbx_strand_id
1 'polypeptide(L)'
;MTDTAENRVFGKKRPQHVLILASGEKVRHMTIRPWMAALAGCTIGLFSLGYLGATGYLILRDDLIGATMARQTRMQNDYEDRIAALRAQVDRVTSRQLLDQQVVEKKVEKLLEQQAALTSRHGRMSELLERAENSGIAATPAAPSSLSNAMAPEKRADLTGGLSAIETLMAPRKPQREEPAATDRRAAYAPQSGETPSDRADRVFSKVTISLKDIERQQISRIARLTNDAEDKASAMQDIIRQAGLKIDESGTDDIGGPYAAPERSETDPFNLSLTNLDNALNRLDIVKETATALPFGNPAPGRTITSRFGNRMDPFLGRPALHTGIDFRAETGADVKATGAGKVTVAENSGGYGNMVEIDHGQGVSTRFGHLSAILVKAGEKVEAGDIIGRAGSTGRSTGPHVHYEVRRNDTPVDPMRFLIAGAELKTYLK
;
A
#
# COMPACT_ATOMS: atom_id res chain seq x y z
N MET A 1 42.88 72.94 119.62
CA MET A 1 44.06 73.73 119.24
C MET A 1 45.14 72.75 118.81
N THR A 2 45.64 72.92 117.57
CA THR A 2 47.07 72.91 117.17
C THR A 2 48.06 72.31 118.20
N ASP A 3 49.08 71.52 117.87
CA ASP A 3 50.01 71.67 116.75
C ASP A 3 51.07 70.53 116.73
N THR A 4 51.64 70.34 115.54
CA THR A 4 53.01 69.92 115.16
C THR A 4 53.87 68.82 115.85
N ALA A 5 54.30 67.89 114.97
CA ALA A 5 55.67 67.41 114.65
C ALA A 5 56.55 66.69 115.70
N GLU A 6 56.99 65.45 115.38
CA GLU A 6 58.40 65.14 115.01
C GLU A 6 58.63 63.69 114.54
N ASN A 7 59.68 63.53 113.73
CA ASN A 7 60.16 62.31 113.06
C ASN A 7 60.63 61.19 114.00
N ARG A 8 60.44 59.91 113.61
CA ARG A 8 61.48 58.86 113.68
C ARG A 8 61.12 57.58 112.92
N VAL A 9 62.07 57.15 112.08
CA VAL A 9 62.12 55.92 111.31
C VAL A 9 62.16 54.69 112.23
N PHE A 10 61.24 53.73 112.07
CA PHE A 10 61.46 52.32 112.41
C PHE A 10 60.63 51.40 111.49
N GLY A 11 61.30 50.44 110.87
CA GLY A 11 60.71 49.45 109.97
C GLY A 11 60.09 48.24 110.66
N LYS A 12 58.96 47.80 110.08
CA LYS A 12 58.46 46.43 109.87
C LYS A 12 58.59 45.37 110.99
N LYS A 13 57.44 44.75 111.31
CA LYS A 13 57.24 43.30 111.11
C LYS A 13 55.84 43.03 110.54
N ARG A 14 55.76 42.39 109.37
CA ARG A 14 54.50 41.85 108.82
C ARG A 14 54.15 40.57 109.61
N PRO A 15 52.89 40.39 110.04
CA PRO A 15 52.49 39.21 110.80
C PRO A 15 52.76 37.94 109.97
N GLN A 16 53.57 37.04 110.52
CA GLN A 16 53.84 35.74 109.93
C GLN A 16 52.64 34.84 110.22
N HIS A 17 51.97 34.36 109.17
CA HIS A 17 50.84 33.46 109.30
C HIS A 17 51.38 32.05 109.56
N VAL A 18 51.11 31.53 110.76
CA VAL A 18 51.55 30.21 111.22
C VAL A 18 50.36 29.27 111.12
N LEU A 19 50.46 28.26 110.25
CA LEU A 19 49.44 27.21 110.13
C LEU A 19 49.84 26.07 111.06
N ILE A 20 49.03 25.78 112.07
CA ILE A 20 49.26 24.68 113.01
C ILE A 20 48.45 23.48 112.53
N LEU A 21 49.14 22.46 112.02
CA LEU A 21 48.53 21.19 111.66
C LEU A 21 48.80 20.21 112.80
N ALA A 22 47.76 19.94 113.60
CA ALA A 22 47.79 18.91 114.62
C ALA A 22 47.17 17.62 114.06
N SER A 23 47.94 16.54 114.03
CA SER A 23 47.45 15.19 113.71
C SER A 23 48.00 14.24 114.76
N GLY A 24 47.14 13.85 115.71
CA GLY A 24 47.53 13.04 116.87
C GLY A 24 48.58 13.72 117.77
N GLU A 25 49.51 12.95 118.32
CA GLU A 25 50.50 13.43 119.31
C GLU A 25 51.68 14.23 118.72
N LYS A 26 51.75 14.46 117.40
CA LYS A 26 52.85 15.20 116.76
C LYS A 26 52.37 16.55 116.20
N VAL A 27 52.88 17.64 116.75
CA VAL A 27 52.65 19.00 116.24
C VAL A 27 53.82 19.42 115.36
N ARG A 28 53.57 19.65 114.06
CA ARG A 28 54.55 20.23 113.13
C ARG A 28 54.15 21.67 112.81
N HIS A 29 55.08 22.61 112.96
CA HIS A 29 54.89 24.00 112.57
C HIS A 29 55.56 24.24 111.21
N MET A 30 54.83 24.86 110.27
CA MET A 30 55.38 25.27 108.98
C MET A 30 55.15 26.76 108.80
N THR A 31 56.23 27.51 108.58
CA THR A 31 56.17 28.96 108.36
C THR A 31 56.00 29.26 106.88
N ILE A 32 54.85 29.80 106.47
CA ILE A 32 54.62 30.19 105.08
C ILE A 32 55.26 31.55 104.85
N ARG A 33 56.40 31.57 104.16
CA ARG A 33 57.05 32.82 103.70
C ARG A 33 56.28 33.37 102.50
N PRO A 34 56.14 34.70 102.34
CA PRO A 34 55.33 35.31 101.28
C PRO A 34 55.72 34.88 99.86
N TRP A 35 57.00 34.56 99.62
CA TRP A 35 57.48 34.09 98.32
C TRP A 35 56.95 32.69 97.95
N MET A 36 56.72 31.80 98.94
CA MET A 36 56.19 30.46 98.68
C MET A 36 54.70 30.51 98.32
N ALA A 37 53.94 31.40 98.94
CA ALA A 37 52.55 31.64 98.58
C ALA A 37 52.43 32.24 97.16
N ALA A 38 53.35 33.13 96.77
CA ALA A 38 53.41 33.67 95.42
C ALA A 38 53.73 32.58 94.38
N LEU A 39 54.68 31.68 94.68
CA LEU A 39 55.08 30.59 93.79
C LEU A 39 53.97 29.56 93.63
N ALA A 40 53.32 29.16 94.73
CA ALA A 40 52.15 28.30 94.71
C ALA A 40 50.98 28.93 93.91
N GLY A 41 50.72 30.23 94.12
CA GLY A 41 49.74 30.99 93.35
C GLY A 41 50.05 31.04 91.86
N CYS A 42 51.32 31.25 91.48
CA CYS A 42 51.77 31.19 90.09
C CYS A 42 51.59 29.80 89.49
N THR A 43 51.95 28.73 90.22
CA THR A 43 51.77 27.36 89.71
C THR A 43 50.29 27.02 89.52
N ILE A 44 49.42 27.37 90.47
CA ILE A 44 47.98 27.15 90.35
C ILE A 44 47.40 28.02 89.22
N GLY A 45 47.89 29.24 89.06
CA GLY A 45 47.52 30.12 87.95
C GLY A 45 47.89 29.51 86.59
N LEU A 46 49.10 28.94 86.47
CA LEU A 46 49.58 28.33 85.24
C LEU A 46 48.82 27.05 84.88
N PHE A 47 48.54 26.19 85.89
CA PHE A 47 47.68 25.02 85.69
C PHE A 47 46.24 25.39 85.36
N SER A 48 45.67 26.40 86.02
CA SER A 48 44.32 26.90 85.72
C SER A 48 44.24 27.48 84.30
N LEU A 49 45.24 28.26 83.89
CA LEU A 49 45.32 28.82 82.54
C LEU A 49 45.50 27.73 81.48
N GLY A 50 46.34 26.73 81.76
CA GLY A 50 46.51 25.56 80.91
C GLY A 50 45.24 24.73 80.79
N TYR A 51 44.52 24.52 81.90
CA TYR A 51 43.24 23.81 81.92
C TYR A 51 42.17 24.57 81.13
N LEU A 52 42.05 25.88 81.32
CA LEU A 52 41.14 26.72 80.53
C LEU A 52 41.51 26.74 79.05
N GLY A 53 42.79 26.82 78.71
CA GLY A 53 43.28 26.76 77.34
C GLY A 53 43.01 25.41 76.66
N ALA A 54 43.23 24.30 77.36
CA ALA A 54 42.95 22.95 76.86
C ALA A 54 41.44 22.72 76.66
N THR A 55 40.61 23.17 77.59
CA THR A 55 39.15 23.09 77.48
C THR A 55 38.64 23.95 76.33
N GLY A 56 39.17 25.17 76.17
CA GLY A 56 38.87 26.05 75.05
C GLY A 56 39.30 25.46 73.69
N TYR A 57 40.47 24.84 73.62
CA TYR A 57 40.95 24.15 72.41
C TYR A 57 40.06 22.95 72.04
N LEU A 58 39.66 22.12 73.00
CA LEU A 58 38.80 20.96 72.74
C LEU A 58 37.43 21.38 72.22
N ILE A 59 36.80 22.39 72.81
CA ILE A 59 35.51 22.92 72.32
C ILE A 59 35.66 23.47 70.90
N LEU A 60 36.69 24.28 70.65
CA LEU A 60 36.91 24.88 69.34
C LEU A 60 37.24 23.82 68.27
N ARG A 61 37.96 22.75 68.66
CA ARG A 61 38.27 21.60 67.82
C ARG A 61 37.01 20.79 67.50
N ASP A 62 36.17 20.51 68.48
CA ASP A 62 34.93 19.75 68.28
C ASP A 62 33.94 20.53 67.41
N ASP A 63 33.85 21.85 67.57
CA ASP A 63 33.06 22.71 66.68
C ASP A 63 33.61 22.72 65.25
N LEU A 64 34.95 22.75 65.09
CA LEU A 64 35.59 22.73 63.76
C LEU A 64 35.42 21.37 63.06
N ILE A 65 35.60 20.27 63.80
CA ILE A 65 35.40 18.90 63.29
C ILE A 65 33.91 18.68 62.98
N GLY A 66 33.01 19.13 63.84
CA GLY A 66 31.57 19.08 63.62
C GLY A 66 31.15 19.89 62.39
N ALA A 67 31.68 21.10 62.21
CA ALA A 67 31.39 21.95 61.06
C ALA A 67 31.91 21.37 59.74
N THR A 68 33.10 20.75 59.73
CA THR A 68 33.68 20.11 58.54
C THR A 68 32.96 18.81 58.20
N MET A 69 32.68 17.95 59.18
CA MET A 69 31.86 16.75 58.99
C MET A 69 30.45 17.11 58.49
N ALA A 70 29.78 18.09 59.09
CA ALA A 70 28.45 18.53 58.65
C ALA A 70 28.45 19.13 57.24
N ARG A 71 29.57 19.73 56.80
CA ARG A 71 29.73 20.23 55.42
C ARG A 71 29.97 19.06 54.47
N GLN A 72 30.77 18.07 54.86
CA GLN A 72 31.07 16.88 54.06
C GLN A 72 29.82 15.99 53.89
N THR A 73 29.03 15.78 54.93
CA THR A 73 27.74 15.07 54.86
C THR A 73 26.74 15.83 53.98
N ARG A 74 26.67 17.17 54.07
CA ARG A 74 25.82 17.96 53.17
C ARG A 74 26.24 17.84 51.71
N MET A 75 27.53 17.89 51.43
CA MET A 75 28.05 17.68 50.07
C MET A 75 27.74 16.27 49.57
N GLN A 76 27.92 15.25 50.42
CA GLN A 76 27.60 13.87 50.08
C GLN A 76 26.10 13.69 49.77
N ASN A 77 25.21 14.24 50.61
CA ASN A 77 23.77 14.20 50.38
C ASN A 77 23.38 14.94 49.08
N ASP A 78 23.98 16.10 48.80
CA ASP A 78 23.75 16.82 47.53
C ASP A 78 24.20 15.99 46.31
N TYR A 79 25.34 15.29 46.41
CA TYR A 79 25.78 14.37 45.37
C TYR A 79 24.86 13.15 45.23
N GLU A 80 24.42 12.54 46.33
CA GLU A 80 23.49 11.41 46.33
C GLU A 80 22.14 11.81 45.70
N ASP A 81 21.60 12.97 46.05
CA ASP A 81 20.37 13.54 45.48
C ASP A 81 20.54 13.80 43.97
N ARG A 82 21.68 14.35 43.57
CA ARG A 82 21.97 14.65 42.16
C ARG A 82 22.17 13.40 41.32
N ILE A 83 22.80 12.37 41.88
CA ILE A 83 22.91 11.04 41.25
C ILE A 83 21.53 10.40 41.14
N ALA A 84 20.69 10.47 42.18
CA ALA A 84 19.33 9.95 42.15
C ALA A 84 18.48 10.67 41.09
N ALA A 85 18.57 11.99 40.99
CA ALA A 85 17.87 12.78 39.98
C ALA A 85 18.33 12.45 38.55
N LEU A 86 19.65 12.33 38.33
CA LEU A 86 20.20 11.94 37.03
C LEU A 86 19.76 10.52 36.65
N ARG A 87 19.78 9.57 37.59
CA ARG A 87 19.32 8.20 37.37
C ARG A 87 17.84 8.14 37.00
N ALA A 88 16.99 8.86 37.74
CA ALA A 88 15.57 8.98 37.43
C ALA A 88 15.32 9.62 36.05
N GLN A 89 16.17 10.57 35.65
CA GLN A 89 16.09 11.18 34.32
C GLN A 89 16.50 10.18 33.22
N VAL A 90 17.57 9.40 33.42
CA VAL A 90 17.97 8.33 32.49
C VAL A 90 16.90 7.26 32.40
N ASP A 91 16.35 6.79 33.52
CA ASP A 91 15.27 5.78 33.56
C ASP A 91 14.02 6.29 32.84
N ARG A 92 13.67 7.57 33.01
CA ARG A 92 12.55 8.21 32.30
C ARG A 92 12.79 8.28 30.79
N VAL A 93 14.00 8.67 30.36
CA VAL A 93 14.34 8.80 28.93
C VAL A 93 14.40 7.43 28.27
N THR A 94 15.06 6.46 28.91
CA THR A 94 15.15 5.07 28.43
C THR A 94 13.78 4.41 28.33
N SER A 95 12.92 4.60 29.33
CA SER A 95 11.53 4.09 29.30
C SER A 95 10.72 4.70 28.15
N ARG A 96 10.83 6.01 27.91
CA ARG A 96 10.17 6.67 26.75
C ARG A 96 10.69 6.14 25.42
N GLN A 97 12.01 5.99 25.30
CA GLN A 97 12.63 5.49 24.08
C GLN A 97 12.19 4.05 23.75
N LEU A 98 12.08 3.18 24.76
CA LEU A 98 11.58 1.80 24.58
C LEU A 98 10.11 1.78 24.14
N LEU A 99 9.26 2.64 24.71
CA LEU A 99 7.86 2.74 24.31
C LEU A 99 7.72 3.28 22.87
N ASP A 100 8.48 4.31 22.51
CA ASP A 100 8.50 4.84 21.15
C ASP A 100 8.95 3.78 20.15
N GLN A 101 9.97 2.99 20.48
CA GLN A 101 10.43 1.88 19.64
C GLN A 101 9.32 0.83 19.44
N GLN A 102 8.65 0.39 20.50
CA GLN A 102 7.55 -0.58 20.39
C GLN A 102 6.38 -0.06 19.54
N VAL A 103 6.06 1.23 19.63
CA VAL A 103 5.01 1.85 18.82
C VAL A 103 5.41 1.87 17.35
N VAL A 104 6.65 2.24 17.04
CA VAL A 104 7.18 2.23 15.67
C VAL A 104 7.19 0.81 15.11
N GLU A 105 7.68 -0.19 15.87
CA GLU A 105 7.71 -1.60 15.44
C GLU A 105 6.32 -2.11 15.07
N LYS A 106 5.31 -1.89 15.91
CA LYS A 106 3.91 -2.26 15.61
C LYS A 106 3.36 -1.56 14.37
N LYS A 107 3.72 -0.30 14.14
CA LYS A 107 3.31 0.44 12.94
C LYS A 107 3.99 -0.11 11.68
N VAL A 108 5.28 -0.49 11.77
CA VAL A 108 5.99 -1.15 10.67
C VAL A 108 5.37 -2.50 10.34
N GLU A 109 5.10 -3.33 11.35
CA GLU A 109 4.44 -4.64 11.18
C GLU A 109 3.12 -4.49 10.42
N LYS A 110 2.26 -3.57 10.87
CA LYS A 110 0.99 -3.27 10.20
C LYS A 110 1.16 -2.77 8.75
N LEU A 111 2.20 -1.98 8.47
CA LEU A 111 2.50 -1.56 7.10
C LEU A 111 2.94 -2.74 6.23
N LEU A 112 3.76 -3.64 6.75
CA LEU A 112 4.21 -4.82 6.03
C LEU A 112 3.03 -5.76 5.71
N GLU A 113 2.11 -5.94 6.66
CA GLU A 113 0.86 -6.67 6.43
C GLU A 113 0.03 -6.02 5.31
N GLN A 114 -0.14 -4.69 5.34
CA GLN A 114 -0.86 -3.96 4.30
C GLN A 114 -0.19 -4.06 2.93
N GLN A 115 1.14 -3.98 2.89
CA GLN A 115 1.91 -4.12 1.66
C GLN A 115 1.82 -5.54 1.09
N ALA A 116 1.88 -6.56 1.94
CA ALA A 116 1.72 -7.96 1.53
C ALA A 116 0.32 -8.22 0.96
N ALA A 117 -0.72 -7.71 1.61
CA ALA A 117 -2.09 -7.79 1.11
C ALA A 117 -2.24 -7.09 -0.25
N LEU A 118 -1.67 -5.89 -0.41
CA LEU A 118 -1.72 -5.15 -1.67
C LEU A 118 -0.95 -5.86 -2.81
N THR A 119 0.17 -6.51 -2.48
CA THR A 119 0.96 -7.30 -3.45
C THR A 119 0.19 -8.55 -3.90
N SER A 120 -0.43 -9.27 -2.96
CA SER A 120 -1.28 -10.43 -3.28
C SER A 120 -2.47 -10.04 -4.16
N ARG A 121 -3.14 -8.94 -3.82
CA ARG A 121 -4.23 -8.35 -4.63
C ARG A 121 -3.76 -7.98 -6.04
N HIS A 122 -2.56 -7.41 -6.16
CA HIS A 122 -1.99 -7.05 -7.47
C HIS A 122 -1.79 -8.26 -8.38
N GLY A 123 -1.32 -9.40 -7.84
CA GLY A 123 -1.15 -10.63 -8.62
C GLY A 123 -2.46 -11.19 -9.17
N ARG A 124 -3.54 -11.17 -8.38
CA ARG A 124 -4.88 -11.58 -8.85
C ARG A 124 -5.45 -10.60 -9.88
N MET A 125 -5.19 -9.31 -9.70
CA MET A 125 -5.62 -8.27 -10.64
C MET A 125 -4.87 -8.39 -11.97
N SER A 126 -3.58 -8.71 -11.99
CA SER A 126 -2.82 -8.82 -13.25
C SER A 126 -3.36 -9.90 -14.19
N GLU A 127 -3.81 -11.04 -13.65
CA GLU A 127 -4.40 -12.12 -14.44
C GLU A 127 -5.71 -11.68 -15.10
N LEU A 128 -6.60 -11.01 -14.36
CA LEU A 128 -7.85 -10.47 -14.92
C LEU A 128 -7.61 -9.30 -15.87
N LEU A 129 -6.59 -8.48 -15.64
CA LEU A 129 -6.22 -7.39 -16.55
C LEU A 129 -5.71 -7.93 -17.89
N GLU A 130 -4.88 -8.98 -17.86
CA GLU A 130 -4.41 -9.66 -19.07
C GLU A 130 -5.58 -10.30 -19.82
N ARG A 131 -6.51 -10.95 -19.11
CA ARG A 131 -7.74 -11.47 -19.71
C ARG A 131 -8.61 -10.36 -20.33
N ALA A 132 -8.81 -9.25 -19.63
CA ALA A 132 -9.56 -8.11 -20.15
C ALA A 132 -8.91 -7.53 -21.42
N GLU A 133 -7.59 -7.43 -21.46
CA GLU A 133 -6.83 -7.01 -22.64
C GLU A 133 -7.03 -7.97 -23.82
N ASN A 134 -6.95 -9.29 -23.57
CA ASN A 134 -7.22 -10.32 -24.57
C ASN A 134 -8.68 -10.29 -25.09
N SER A 135 -9.64 -9.92 -24.25
CA SER A 135 -11.04 -9.72 -24.64
C SER A 135 -11.27 -8.36 -25.33
N GLY A 136 -10.22 -7.55 -25.55
CA GLY A 136 -10.28 -6.28 -26.30
C GLY A 136 -10.71 -5.09 -25.45
N ILE A 137 -10.63 -5.19 -24.12
CA ILE A 137 -10.87 -4.08 -23.20
C ILE A 137 -9.52 -3.45 -22.89
N ALA A 138 -9.18 -2.41 -23.65
CA ALA A 138 -7.95 -1.67 -23.41
C ALA A 138 -8.04 -0.96 -22.06
N ALA A 139 -7.24 -1.42 -21.11
CA ALA A 139 -7.06 -0.72 -19.85
C ALA A 139 -6.26 0.56 -20.12
N THR A 140 -6.95 1.64 -20.52
CA THR A 140 -6.34 2.97 -20.72
C THR A 140 -5.35 3.21 -19.57
N PRO A 141 -4.05 3.43 -19.86
CA PRO A 141 -3.07 3.54 -18.81
C PRO A 141 -3.48 4.73 -17.95
N ALA A 142 -3.88 4.45 -16.70
CA ALA A 142 -4.01 5.48 -15.70
C ALA A 142 -2.66 6.21 -15.69
N ALA A 143 -2.70 7.54 -15.81
CA ALA A 143 -1.51 8.38 -15.75
C ALA A 143 -0.58 7.88 -14.64
N PRO A 144 0.74 7.76 -14.88
CA PRO A 144 1.65 7.18 -13.91
C PRO A 144 1.49 7.94 -12.60
N SER A 145 0.92 7.29 -11.60
CA SER A 145 0.99 7.78 -10.25
C SER A 145 2.49 7.86 -9.93
N SER A 146 2.91 9.00 -9.37
CA SER A 146 4.30 9.40 -9.15
C SER A 146 5.12 8.47 -8.23
N LEU A 147 4.56 7.31 -7.87
CA LEU A 147 5.19 6.23 -7.12
C LEU A 147 5.53 4.99 -7.97
N SER A 148 5.04 4.89 -9.21
CA SER A 148 5.47 3.82 -10.14
C SER A 148 7.00 3.86 -10.38
N ASN A 149 7.58 5.07 -10.39
CA ASN A 149 9.03 5.26 -10.47
C ASN A 149 9.78 4.85 -9.19
N ALA A 150 9.10 4.59 -8.06
CA ALA A 150 9.71 4.09 -6.83
C ALA A 150 9.70 2.55 -6.72
N MET A 151 8.96 1.87 -7.61
CA MET A 151 8.83 0.40 -7.63
C MET A 151 9.29 -0.25 -8.95
N ALA A 152 9.98 0.49 -9.82
CA ALA A 152 10.57 -0.07 -11.04
C ALA A 152 11.58 -1.18 -10.71
N PRO A 153 11.52 -2.36 -11.36
CA PRO A 153 12.38 -3.52 -11.06
C PRO A 153 13.87 -3.25 -11.36
N GLU A 154 14.19 -2.21 -12.13
CA GLU A 154 15.56 -1.76 -12.41
C GLU A 154 16.15 -0.83 -11.33
N LYS A 155 15.34 -0.38 -10.37
CA LYS A 155 15.82 0.23 -9.12
C LYS A 155 15.45 -0.67 -7.95
N ARG A 156 15.94 -1.91 -7.99
CA ARG A 156 16.18 -2.64 -6.74
C ARG A 156 17.07 -1.73 -5.90
N ALA A 157 16.50 -1.15 -4.84
CA ALA A 157 17.26 -0.50 -3.81
C ALA A 157 18.28 -1.53 -3.33
N ASP A 158 19.53 -1.30 -3.71
CA ASP A 158 20.66 -2.03 -3.19
C ASP A 158 20.53 -1.99 -1.66
N LEU A 159 20.58 -3.15 -0.99
CA LEU A 159 20.40 -3.27 0.46
C LEU A 159 21.47 -2.48 1.25
N THR A 160 22.48 -1.95 0.55
CA THR A 160 23.51 -1.01 1.00
C THR A 160 23.02 0.45 1.04
N GLY A 161 22.08 0.85 0.18
CA GLY A 161 21.56 2.22 0.07
C GLY A 161 20.55 2.60 1.16
N GLY A 162 19.76 1.64 1.64
CA GLY A 162 18.82 1.85 2.75
C GLY A 162 19.54 2.19 4.07
N LEU A 163 20.66 1.51 4.34
CA LEU A 163 21.54 1.81 5.47
C LEU A 163 22.25 3.16 5.31
N SER A 164 22.70 3.52 4.11
CA SER A 164 23.33 4.82 3.83
C SER A 164 22.36 6.01 3.94
N ALA A 165 21.09 5.82 3.55
CA ALA A 165 20.04 6.83 3.71
C ALA A 165 19.69 7.05 5.19
N ILE A 166 19.64 5.98 5.99
CA ILE A 166 19.42 6.04 7.44
C ILE A 166 20.64 6.66 8.14
N GLU A 167 21.86 6.33 7.72
CA GLU A 167 23.11 6.92 8.24
C GLU A 167 23.22 8.42 7.91
N THR A 168 22.80 8.84 6.72
CA THR A 168 22.78 10.26 6.32
C THR A 168 21.68 11.06 7.06
N LEU A 169 20.57 10.40 7.44
CA LEU A 169 19.49 10.98 8.25
C LEU A 169 19.77 10.96 9.76
N MET A 170 20.66 10.09 10.22
CA MET A 170 21.12 9.99 11.62
C MET A 170 22.46 10.70 11.87
N ALA A 171 23.18 11.11 10.83
CA ALA A 171 24.42 11.87 10.96
C ALA A 171 24.13 13.26 11.57
N PRO A 172 24.83 13.66 12.65
CA PRO A 172 24.70 14.99 13.21
C PRO A 172 25.15 16.02 12.16
N ARG A 173 24.28 16.98 11.85
CA ARG A 173 24.59 18.09 10.94
C ARG A 173 25.83 18.81 11.49
N LYS A 174 26.96 18.75 10.78
CA LYS A 174 28.17 19.51 11.14
C LYS A 174 27.77 20.98 11.31
N PRO A 175 28.06 21.62 12.45
CA PRO A 175 27.75 23.02 12.64
C PRO A 175 28.53 23.82 11.60
N GLN A 176 27.80 24.63 10.83
CA GLN A 176 28.42 25.66 10.01
C GLN A 176 29.19 26.60 10.95
N ARG A 177 30.43 26.88 10.57
CA ARG A 177 31.38 27.68 11.32
C ARG A 177 30.95 29.14 11.23
N GLU A 178 30.16 29.60 12.20
CA GLU A 178 30.00 31.02 12.49
C GLU A 178 31.14 31.47 13.41
N GLU A 179 31.80 32.58 13.04
CA GLU A 179 32.83 33.24 13.85
C GLU A 179 32.28 33.78 15.18
N PRO A 180 33.12 33.93 16.22
CA PRO A 180 32.67 34.15 17.58
C PRO A 180 32.44 35.63 17.87
N ALA A 181 31.19 36.01 18.19
CA ALA A 181 30.91 37.24 18.93
C ALA A 181 30.63 36.90 20.40
N ALA A 182 31.46 37.53 21.23
CA ALA A 182 31.56 37.53 22.68
C ALA A 182 30.27 37.29 23.51
N THR A 183 30.44 36.39 24.50
CA THR A 183 29.86 36.40 25.86
C THR A 183 28.43 36.90 26.06
N ASP A 184 27.51 35.96 26.30
CA ASP A 184 26.83 35.93 27.60
C ASP A 184 26.34 34.52 27.94
N ARG A 185 26.97 33.89 28.95
CA ARG A 185 26.57 32.58 29.47
C ARG A 185 25.42 32.76 30.46
N ARG A 186 24.19 32.79 29.94
CA ARG A 186 23.02 32.30 30.69
C ARG A 186 22.59 31.00 30.07
N ALA A 187 22.91 29.90 30.76
CA ALA A 187 22.36 28.58 30.51
C ALA A 187 20.84 28.60 30.81
N ALA A 188 20.07 29.15 29.89
CA ALA A 188 18.67 28.80 29.74
C ALA A 188 18.65 27.54 28.87
N TYR A 189 18.39 26.39 29.50
CA TYR A 189 18.00 25.19 28.78
C TYR A 189 16.62 25.46 28.16
N ALA A 190 16.59 26.15 27.02
CA ALA A 190 15.42 26.20 26.18
C ALA A 190 15.23 24.77 25.63
N PRO A 191 14.07 24.12 25.84
CA PRO A 191 13.81 22.88 25.13
C PRO A 191 13.70 23.27 23.66
N GLN A 192 14.77 23.01 22.90
CA GLN A 192 14.65 22.95 21.45
C GLN A 192 13.55 21.91 21.19
N SER A 193 12.43 22.37 20.66
CA SER A 193 11.37 21.57 20.07
C SER A 193 11.93 20.84 18.84
N GLY A 194 12.91 19.96 19.05
CA GLY A 194 13.37 19.03 18.03
C GLY A 194 12.32 17.94 17.92
N GLU A 195 11.79 17.75 16.71
CA GLU A 195 10.90 16.63 16.39
C GLU A 195 11.47 15.34 17.01
N THR A 196 10.67 14.65 17.82
CA THR A 196 11.10 13.36 18.35
C THR A 196 11.18 12.35 17.19
N PRO A 197 12.02 11.31 17.29
CA PRO A 197 12.03 10.23 16.31
C PRO A 197 10.64 9.63 16.05
N SER A 198 9.79 9.60 17.09
CA SER A 198 8.39 9.17 17.04
C SER A 198 7.54 10.07 16.15
N ASP A 199 7.63 11.41 16.30
CA ASP A 199 6.90 12.38 15.47
C ASP A 199 7.27 12.26 13.98
N ARG A 200 8.56 12.03 13.70
CA ARG A 200 9.04 11.83 12.34
C ARG A 200 8.48 10.54 11.73
N ALA A 201 8.48 9.44 12.50
CA ALA A 201 7.94 8.17 12.07
C ALA A 201 6.45 8.30 11.76
N ASP A 202 5.68 8.98 12.61
CA ASP A 202 4.24 9.18 12.45
C ASP A 202 3.87 9.94 11.18
N ARG A 203 4.65 10.97 10.84
CA ARG A 203 4.48 11.68 9.56
C ARG A 203 4.72 10.77 8.36
N VAL A 204 5.74 9.90 8.42
CA VAL A 204 6.05 8.95 7.34
C VAL A 204 4.95 7.90 7.23
N PHE A 205 4.55 7.28 8.35
CA PHE A 205 3.47 6.31 8.40
C PHE A 205 2.16 6.88 7.84
N SER A 206 1.81 8.13 8.22
CA SER A 206 0.62 8.80 7.70
C SER A 206 0.68 8.97 6.19
N LYS A 207 1.81 9.44 5.63
CA LYS A 207 2.00 9.59 4.19
C LYS A 207 1.90 8.25 3.45
N VAL A 208 2.55 7.20 3.96
CA VAL A 208 2.50 5.87 3.36
C VAL A 208 1.09 5.30 3.41
N THR A 209 0.40 5.43 4.55
CA THR A 209 -0.98 4.95 4.72
C THR A 209 -1.94 5.63 3.76
N ILE A 210 -1.84 6.96 3.60
CA ILE A 210 -2.65 7.72 2.63
C ILE A 210 -2.35 7.24 1.21
N SER A 211 -1.07 7.10 0.86
CA SER A 211 -0.66 6.62 -0.45
C SER A 211 -1.18 5.21 -0.75
N LEU A 212 -1.11 4.28 0.20
CA LEU A 212 -1.61 2.91 0.03
C LEU A 212 -3.14 2.92 -0.19
N LYS A 213 -3.86 3.75 0.55
CA LYS A 213 -5.31 3.92 0.41
C LYS A 213 -5.70 4.56 -0.93
N ASP A 214 -4.90 5.49 -1.43
CA ASP A 214 -5.12 6.10 -2.74
C ASP A 214 -4.87 5.08 -3.87
N ILE A 215 -3.83 4.25 -3.75
CA ILE A 215 -3.58 3.14 -4.68
C ILE A 215 -4.76 2.16 -4.68
N GLU A 216 -5.26 1.78 -3.51
CA GLU A 216 -6.42 0.87 -3.39
C GLU A 216 -7.67 1.45 -4.07
N ARG A 217 -8.00 2.73 -3.81
CA ARG A 217 -9.13 3.40 -4.47
C ARG A 217 -8.96 3.48 -5.99
N GLN A 218 -7.74 3.78 -6.45
CA GLN A 218 -7.43 3.79 -7.88
C GLN A 218 -7.62 2.42 -8.51
N GLN A 219 -7.14 1.34 -7.87
CA GLN A 219 -7.33 -0.04 -8.33
C GLN A 219 -8.81 -0.41 -8.42
N ILE A 220 -9.59 -0.17 -7.37
CA ILE A 220 -11.05 -0.47 -7.36
C ILE A 220 -11.77 0.30 -8.46
N SER A 221 -11.47 1.60 -8.63
CA SER A 221 -12.09 2.41 -9.69
C SER A 221 -11.68 1.99 -11.10
N ARG A 222 -10.49 1.39 -11.26
CA ARG A 222 -10.04 0.83 -12.53
C ARG A 222 -10.79 -0.46 -12.85
N ILE A 223 -10.88 -1.36 -11.88
CA ILE A 223 -11.65 -2.61 -12.00
C ILE A 223 -13.11 -2.29 -12.35
N ALA A 224 -13.75 -1.38 -11.62
CA ALA A 224 -15.14 -1.00 -11.88
C ALA A 224 -15.37 -0.43 -13.29
N ARG A 225 -14.42 0.36 -13.81
CA ARG A 225 -14.49 0.85 -15.20
C ARG A 225 -14.37 -0.29 -16.21
N LEU A 226 -13.43 -1.21 -16.00
CA LEU A 226 -13.29 -2.39 -16.87
C LEU A 226 -14.53 -3.28 -16.83
N THR A 227 -15.13 -3.47 -15.65
CA THR A 227 -16.39 -4.20 -15.49
C THR A 227 -17.50 -3.54 -16.32
N ASN A 228 -17.71 -2.23 -16.17
CA ASN A 228 -18.73 -1.51 -16.94
C ASN A 228 -18.46 -1.58 -18.45
N ASP A 229 -17.22 -1.38 -18.88
CA ASP A 229 -16.84 -1.47 -20.30
C ASP A 229 -17.10 -2.87 -20.87
N ALA A 230 -16.85 -3.92 -20.08
CA ALA A 230 -17.15 -5.31 -20.45
C ALA A 230 -18.65 -5.55 -20.58
N GLU A 231 -19.43 -5.11 -19.59
CA GLU A 231 -20.90 -5.25 -19.58
C GLU A 231 -21.57 -4.48 -20.71
N ASP A 232 -21.12 -3.25 -20.98
CA ASP A 232 -21.64 -2.39 -22.04
C ASP A 232 -21.37 -3.02 -23.41
N LYS A 233 -20.14 -3.50 -23.65
CA LYS A 233 -19.80 -4.21 -24.90
C LYS A 233 -20.62 -5.49 -25.07
N ALA A 234 -20.71 -6.32 -24.02
CA ALA A 234 -21.47 -7.57 -24.07
C ALA A 234 -22.95 -7.30 -24.37
N SER A 235 -23.54 -6.30 -23.72
CA SER A 235 -24.95 -5.93 -23.92
C SER A 235 -25.19 -5.35 -25.31
N ALA A 236 -24.30 -4.49 -25.81
CA ALA A 236 -24.39 -3.96 -27.18
C ALA A 236 -24.33 -5.08 -28.24
N MET A 237 -23.40 -6.03 -28.10
CA MET A 237 -23.30 -7.17 -29.00
C MET A 237 -24.54 -8.07 -28.92
N GLN A 238 -25.05 -8.32 -27.72
CA GLN A 238 -26.26 -9.11 -27.51
C GLN A 238 -27.50 -8.47 -28.15
N ASP A 239 -27.65 -7.15 -28.07
CA ASP A 239 -28.76 -6.44 -28.70
C ASP A 239 -28.69 -6.49 -30.23
N ILE A 240 -27.49 -6.38 -30.81
CA ILE A 240 -27.28 -6.56 -32.25
C ILE A 240 -27.66 -7.98 -32.70
N ILE A 241 -27.25 -9.00 -31.94
CA ILE A 241 -27.60 -10.41 -32.20
C ILE A 241 -29.12 -10.63 -32.08
N ARG A 242 -29.77 -10.00 -31.10
CA ARG A 242 -31.22 -10.06 -30.90
C ARG A 242 -31.97 -9.41 -32.07
N GLN A 243 -31.46 -8.31 -32.61
CA GLN A 243 -32.03 -7.64 -33.79
C GLN A 243 -31.95 -8.53 -35.05
N ALA A 244 -30.90 -9.34 -35.18
CA ALA A 244 -30.81 -10.37 -36.21
C ALA A 244 -31.84 -11.52 -36.02
N GLY A 245 -32.51 -11.58 -34.86
CA GLY A 245 -33.57 -12.53 -34.56
C GLY A 245 -33.08 -13.83 -33.93
N LEU A 246 -31.88 -13.80 -33.34
CA LEU A 246 -31.26 -14.89 -32.61
C LEU A 246 -31.37 -14.64 -31.11
N LYS A 247 -31.44 -15.71 -30.32
CA LYS A 247 -31.40 -15.64 -28.86
C LYS A 247 -30.11 -16.30 -28.41
N ILE A 248 -29.32 -15.59 -27.62
CA ILE A 248 -28.17 -16.18 -26.93
C ILE A 248 -28.73 -16.89 -25.71
N ASP A 249 -28.50 -18.18 -25.62
CA ASP A 249 -28.89 -18.95 -24.44
C ASP A 249 -27.87 -18.69 -23.33
N GLU A 250 -28.22 -17.79 -22.41
CA GLU A 250 -27.36 -17.47 -21.26
C GLU A 250 -27.42 -18.56 -20.19
N SER A 251 -28.28 -19.58 -20.33
CA SER A 251 -28.49 -20.64 -19.34
C SER A 251 -27.31 -21.58 -19.09
N GLY A 252 -26.21 -21.44 -19.83
CA GLY A 252 -24.92 -22.07 -19.49
C GLY A 252 -24.13 -21.35 -18.39
N THR A 253 -24.63 -20.23 -17.85
CA THR A 253 -23.96 -19.44 -16.80
C THR A 253 -24.01 -20.05 -15.40
N ASP A 254 -24.82 -21.09 -15.17
CA ASP A 254 -24.91 -21.78 -13.87
C ASP A 254 -23.82 -22.85 -13.67
N ASP A 255 -23.11 -23.26 -14.73
CA ASP A 255 -22.11 -24.35 -14.71
C ASP A 255 -20.66 -23.84 -14.82
N ILE A 256 -20.23 -22.95 -13.92
CA ILE A 256 -18.81 -22.59 -13.80
C ILE A 256 -18.31 -22.76 -12.37
N GLY A 257 -17.72 -23.93 -12.13
CA GLY A 257 -16.90 -24.22 -10.96
C GLY A 257 -15.48 -23.74 -11.15
N GLY A 258 -15.13 -22.61 -10.52
CA GLY A 258 -13.73 -22.27 -10.23
C GLY A 258 -13.18 -23.13 -9.08
N PRO A 259 -11.85 -23.18 -8.87
CA PRO A 259 -11.29 -23.81 -7.68
C PRO A 259 -11.94 -23.21 -6.43
N TYR A 260 -12.48 -24.07 -5.57
CA TYR A 260 -13.12 -23.67 -4.33
C TYR A 260 -12.12 -22.88 -3.46
N ALA A 261 -12.26 -21.56 -3.44
CA ALA A 261 -11.66 -20.72 -2.44
C ALA A 261 -12.67 -20.63 -1.29
N ALA A 262 -12.31 -21.18 -0.12
CA ALA A 262 -13.12 -21.06 1.07
C ALA A 262 -13.41 -19.57 1.33
N PRO A 263 -14.66 -19.17 1.64
CA PRO A 263 -14.92 -17.80 2.04
C PRO A 263 -14.17 -17.56 3.34
N GLU A 264 -13.05 -16.82 3.28
CA GLU A 264 -12.45 -16.26 4.47
C GLU A 264 -13.54 -15.42 5.14
N ARG A 265 -13.95 -15.84 6.34
CA ARG A 265 -14.92 -15.15 7.16
C ARG A 265 -14.34 -13.80 7.54
N SER A 266 -14.58 -12.79 6.71
CA SER A 266 -14.51 -11.39 7.09
C SER A 266 -15.31 -10.59 6.08
N GLU A 267 -16.34 -9.92 6.58
CA GLU A 267 -17.00 -8.72 6.01
C GLU A 267 -16.59 -8.38 4.57
N THR A 268 -17.46 -8.72 3.61
CA THR A 268 -17.47 -8.38 2.18
C THR A 268 -16.41 -7.34 1.76
N ASP A 269 -15.16 -7.77 1.55
CA ASP A 269 -14.08 -6.89 1.07
C ASP A 269 -14.49 -6.30 -0.29
N PRO A 270 -14.68 -4.97 -0.40
CA PRO A 270 -15.12 -4.33 -1.64
C PRO A 270 -14.23 -4.66 -2.84
N PHE A 271 -12.95 -4.94 -2.58
CA PHE A 271 -12.01 -5.35 -3.62
C PHE A 271 -12.35 -6.73 -4.19
N ASN A 272 -12.57 -7.73 -3.34
CA ASN A 272 -12.92 -9.10 -3.80
C ASN A 272 -14.26 -9.10 -4.57
N LEU A 273 -15.25 -8.32 -4.12
CA LEU A 273 -16.50 -8.16 -4.86
C LEU A 273 -16.26 -7.55 -6.26
N SER A 274 -15.39 -6.54 -6.36
CA SER A 274 -15.06 -5.93 -7.65
C SER A 274 -14.37 -6.91 -8.62
N LEU A 275 -13.51 -7.80 -8.10
CA LEU A 275 -12.87 -8.84 -8.91
C LEU A 275 -13.90 -9.86 -9.42
N THR A 276 -14.79 -10.34 -8.56
CA THR A 276 -15.85 -11.29 -8.96
C THR A 276 -16.77 -10.67 -10.02
N ASN A 277 -17.13 -9.40 -9.87
CA ASN A 277 -17.96 -8.70 -10.86
C ASN A 277 -17.22 -8.56 -12.20
N LEU A 278 -15.93 -8.21 -12.18
CA LEU A 278 -15.12 -8.17 -13.41
C LEU A 278 -15.03 -9.53 -14.08
N ASP A 279 -14.77 -10.61 -13.33
CA ASP A 279 -14.70 -11.96 -13.91
C ASP A 279 -16.02 -12.37 -14.56
N ASN A 280 -17.16 -12.15 -13.89
CA ASN A 280 -18.48 -12.41 -14.45
C ASN A 280 -18.76 -11.59 -15.73
N ALA A 281 -18.38 -10.32 -15.74
CA ALA A 281 -18.56 -9.45 -16.90
C ALA A 281 -17.69 -9.89 -18.08
N LEU A 282 -16.43 -10.29 -17.84
CA LEU A 282 -15.54 -10.84 -18.86
C LEU A 282 -16.05 -12.19 -19.39
N ASN A 283 -16.51 -13.10 -18.51
CA ASN A 283 -17.12 -14.36 -18.90
C ASN A 283 -18.31 -14.14 -19.84
N ARG A 284 -19.21 -13.20 -19.49
CA ARG A 284 -20.36 -12.86 -20.33
C ARG A 284 -19.91 -12.28 -21.68
N LEU A 285 -18.92 -11.39 -21.70
CA LEU A 285 -18.38 -10.84 -22.94
C LEU A 285 -17.78 -11.94 -23.83
N ASP A 286 -17.01 -12.87 -23.26
CA ASP A 286 -16.38 -13.97 -24.00
C ASP A 286 -17.43 -14.88 -24.65
N ILE A 287 -18.49 -15.25 -23.91
CA ILE A 287 -19.62 -16.06 -24.45
C ILE A 287 -20.31 -15.35 -25.62
N VAL A 288 -20.59 -14.05 -25.47
CA VAL A 288 -21.24 -13.26 -26.53
C VAL A 288 -20.32 -13.12 -27.74
N LYS A 289 -19.01 -12.95 -27.53
CA LYS A 289 -18.00 -12.86 -28.58
C LYS A 289 -17.85 -14.17 -29.36
N GLU A 290 -17.80 -15.30 -28.65
CA GLU A 290 -17.75 -16.63 -29.26
C GLU A 290 -19.01 -16.89 -30.10
N THR A 291 -20.19 -16.59 -29.52
CA THR A 291 -21.48 -16.71 -30.23
C THR A 291 -21.52 -15.82 -31.47
N ALA A 292 -21.07 -14.57 -31.37
CA ALA A 292 -20.99 -13.66 -32.50
C ALA A 292 -20.05 -14.16 -33.61
N THR A 293 -18.99 -14.88 -33.26
CA THR A 293 -18.02 -15.40 -34.24
C THR A 293 -18.53 -16.65 -34.95
N ALA A 294 -19.33 -17.47 -34.26
CA ALA A 294 -19.94 -18.68 -34.85
C ALA A 294 -21.05 -18.37 -35.86
N LEU A 295 -21.83 -17.30 -35.62
CA LEU A 295 -22.99 -16.97 -36.41
C LEU A 295 -22.65 -16.31 -37.77
N PRO A 296 -23.53 -16.42 -38.79
CA PRO A 296 -23.23 -15.99 -40.16
C PRO A 296 -23.34 -14.48 -40.39
N PHE A 297 -22.52 -13.70 -39.68
CA PHE A 297 -22.50 -12.23 -39.75
C PHE A 297 -21.52 -11.66 -40.80
N GLY A 298 -20.67 -12.48 -41.38
CA GLY A 298 -19.76 -12.13 -42.45
C GLY A 298 -20.46 -11.87 -43.79
N ASN A 299 -19.76 -11.19 -44.70
CA ASN A 299 -20.23 -10.97 -46.07
C ASN A 299 -19.70 -12.07 -47.01
N PRO A 300 -20.56 -12.81 -47.72
CA PRO A 300 -20.15 -13.93 -48.56
C PRO A 300 -19.39 -13.51 -49.83
N ALA A 301 -19.55 -12.25 -50.27
CA ALA A 301 -18.92 -11.69 -51.45
C ALA A 301 -18.51 -10.22 -51.20
N PRO A 302 -17.43 -9.98 -50.45
CA PRO A 302 -16.99 -8.63 -50.09
C PRO A 302 -16.74 -7.74 -51.32
N GLY A 303 -17.20 -6.48 -51.27
CA GLY A 303 -17.06 -5.52 -52.36
C GLY A 303 -17.98 -5.74 -53.57
N ARG A 304 -18.90 -6.73 -53.50
CA ARG A 304 -19.89 -6.99 -54.55
C ARG A 304 -21.24 -6.37 -54.22
N THR A 305 -21.93 -5.92 -55.25
CA THR A 305 -23.26 -5.29 -55.12
C THR A 305 -24.36 -6.34 -55.07
N ILE A 306 -25.34 -6.13 -54.20
CA ILE A 306 -26.57 -6.93 -54.17
C ILE A 306 -27.44 -6.53 -55.37
N THR A 307 -27.66 -7.48 -56.27
CA THR A 307 -28.51 -7.32 -57.46
C THR A 307 -29.96 -7.69 -57.21
N SER A 308 -30.21 -8.57 -56.24
CA SER A 308 -31.58 -8.92 -55.89
C SER A 308 -31.72 -9.28 -54.43
N ARG A 309 -32.87 -8.89 -53.86
CA ARG A 309 -33.18 -9.01 -52.44
C ARG A 309 -34.06 -10.23 -52.16
N PHE A 310 -34.10 -10.60 -50.89
CA PHE A 310 -35.03 -11.60 -50.35
C PHE A 310 -36.48 -11.12 -50.48
N GLY A 311 -37.40 -12.07 -50.66
CA GLY A 311 -38.85 -11.80 -50.67
C GLY A 311 -39.54 -12.10 -52.00
N ASN A 312 -40.84 -11.79 -52.07
CA ASN A 312 -41.66 -12.11 -53.24
C ASN A 312 -41.28 -11.22 -54.42
N ARG A 313 -40.94 -11.85 -55.55
CA ARG A 313 -40.63 -11.18 -56.82
C ARG A 313 -41.21 -11.97 -57.99
N MET A 314 -41.28 -11.37 -59.18
CA MET A 314 -41.59 -12.13 -60.40
C MET A 314 -40.44 -13.10 -60.71
N ASP A 315 -40.78 -14.38 -60.87
CA ASP A 315 -39.82 -15.40 -61.26
C ASP A 315 -39.29 -15.12 -62.68
N PRO A 316 -37.97 -15.01 -62.87
CA PRO A 316 -37.39 -14.57 -64.15
C PRO A 316 -37.52 -15.60 -65.28
N PHE A 317 -37.90 -16.85 -65.00
CA PHE A 317 -38.07 -17.88 -66.02
C PHE A 317 -39.55 -18.23 -66.26
N LEU A 318 -40.40 -18.11 -65.25
CA LEU A 318 -41.82 -18.47 -65.30
C LEU A 318 -42.75 -17.26 -65.44
N GLY A 319 -42.26 -16.04 -65.14
CA GLY A 319 -43.05 -14.81 -65.19
C GLY A 319 -44.19 -14.73 -64.18
N ARG A 320 -44.12 -15.51 -63.09
CA ARG A 320 -45.14 -15.59 -62.03
C ARG A 320 -44.56 -15.19 -60.68
N PRO A 321 -45.35 -14.69 -59.71
CA PRO A 321 -44.86 -14.40 -58.37
C PRO A 321 -44.25 -15.64 -57.70
N ALA A 322 -43.02 -15.51 -57.21
CA ALA A 322 -42.30 -16.52 -56.46
C ALA A 322 -41.50 -15.89 -55.30
N LEU A 323 -41.31 -16.64 -54.23
CA LEU A 323 -40.45 -16.22 -53.12
C LEU A 323 -38.98 -16.41 -53.51
N HIS A 324 -38.20 -15.34 -53.46
CA HIS A 324 -36.75 -15.44 -53.47
C HIS A 324 -36.23 -15.70 -52.06
N THR A 325 -35.70 -16.90 -51.83
CA THR A 325 -35.30 -17.43 -50.52
C THR A 325 -33.96 -16.92 -50.01
N GLY A 326 -33.27 -16.05 -50.76
CA GLY A 326 -31.97 -15.49 -50.41
C GLY A 326 -31.74 -14.10 -50.99
N ILE A 327 -30.47 -13.73 -51.15
CA ILE A 327 -30.03 -12.52 -51.84
C ILE A 327 -28.98 -12.87 -52.90
N ASP A 328 -28.95 -12.09 -53.97
CA ASP A 328 -28.08 -12.34 -55.12
C ASP A 328 -26.98 -11.27 -55.21
N PHE A 329 -25.72 -11.67 -55.07
CA PHE A 329 -24.55 -10.81 -55.24
C PHE A 329 -24.00 -10.90 -56.65
N ARG A 330 -23.82 -9.76 -57.32
CA ARG A 330 -23.15 -9.71 -58.62
C ARG A 330 -21.68 -10.09 -58.48
N ALA A 331 -21.30 -11.21 -59.09
CA ALA A 331 -19.93 -11.69 -59.05
C ALA A 331 -19.57 -12.34 -60.39
N GLU A 332 -18.38 -12.01 -60.90
CA GLU A 332 -17.86 -12.66 -62.10
C GLU A 332 -17.59 -14.14 -61.82
N THR A 333 -17.66 -14.96 -62.86
CA THR A 333 -17.35 -16.39 -62.73
C THR A 333 -15.90 -16.54 -62.26
N GLY A 334 -15.69 -17.32 -61.20
CA GLY A 334 -14.37 -17.51 -60.59
C GLY A 334 -14.06 -16.59 -59.40
N ALA A 335 -14.91 -15.60 -59.09
CA ALA A 335 -14.71 -14.76 -57.91
C ALA A 335 -14.82 -15.56 -56.60
N ASP A 336 -14.04 -15.19 -55.58
CA ASP A 336 -14.08 -15.86 -54.27
C ASP A 336 -15.44 -15.73 -53.59
N VAL A 337 -15.93 -16.84 -53.05
CA VAL A 337 -17.09 -16.90 -52.15
C VAL A 337 -16.61 -17.34 -50.78
N LYS A 338 -16.99 -16.59 -49.76
CA LYS A 338 -16.49 -16.76 -48.39
C LYS A 338 -17.55 -17.28 -47.43
N ALA A 339 -17.15 -18.12 -46.48
CA ALA A 339 -17.98 -18.49 -45.35
C ALA A 339 -18.35 -17.25 -44.53
N THR A 340 -19.62 -17.12 -44.14
CA THR A 340 -20.12 -15.96 -43.41
C THR A 340 -20.06 -16.14 -41.89
N GLY A 341 -19.78 -17.34 -41.41
CA GLY A 341 -19.58 -17.66 -39.99
C GLY A 341 -18.78 -18.95 -39.87
N ALA A 342 -18.25 -19.23 -38.69
CA ALA A 342 -17.61 -20.52 -38.43
C ALA A 342 -18.66 -21.64 -38.40
N GLY A 343 -18.30 -22.85 -38.83
CA GLY A 343 -19.26 -23.94 -38.87
C GLY A 343 -18.75 -25.21 -39.51
N LYS A 344 -19.67 -26.15 -39.74
CA LYS A 344 -19.41 -27.42 -40.41
C LYS A 344 -20.17 -27.48 -41.73
N VAL A 345 -19.48 -27.82 -42.81
CA VAL A 345 -20.09 -28.02 -44.12
C VAL A 345 -20.99 -29.25 -44.08
N THR A 346 -22.29 -29.08 -44.33
CA THR A 346 -23.29 -30.16 -44.36
C THR A 346 -23.53 -30.66 -45.78
N VAL A 347 -23.46 -29.77 -46.77
CA VAL A 347 -23.67 -30.07 -48.20
C VAL A 347 -22.58 -29.41 -49.03
N ALA A 348 -22.03 -30.12 -50.01
CA ALA A 348 -20.99 -29.63 -50.92
C ALA A 348 -21.08 -30.38 -52.26
N GLU A 349 -22.17 -30.18 -53.00
CA GLU A 349 -22.47 -30.93 -54.23
C GLU A 349 -23.39 -30.17 -55.20
N ASN A 350 -23.67 -30.75 -56.36
CA ASN A 350 -24.63 -30.20 -57.32
C ASN A 350 -26.08 -30.48 -56.87
N SER A 351 -26.78 -29.44 -56.41
CA SER A 351 -28.07 -29.49 -55.74
C SER A 351 -29.22 -28.97 -56.60
N GLY A 352 -29.35 -29.53 -57.81
CA GLY A 352 -30.47 -29.26 -58.72
C GLY A 352 -30.59 -27.78 -59.11
N GLY A 353 -31.68 -27.12 -58.70
CA GLY A 353 -31.94 -25.70 -59.01
C GLY A 353 -30.86 -24.75 -58.50
N TYR A 354 -30.19 -25.08 -57.39
CA TYR A 354 -29.08 -24.30 -56.86
C TYR A 354 -27.78 -24.49 -57.67
N GLY A 355 -27.70 -25.49 -58.54
CA GLY A 355 -26.44 -25.88 -59.18
C GLY A 355 -25.44 -26.37 -58.13
N ASN A 356 -24.15 -26.08 -58.33
CA ASN A 356 -23.15 -26.36 -57.31
C ASN A 356 -23.44 -25.51 -56.07
N MET A 357 -23.59 -26.17 -54.93
CA MET A 357 -24.02 -25.55 -53.70
C MET A 357 -23.18 -26.02 -52.51
N VAL A 358 -22.89 -25.08 -51.62
CA VAL A 358 -22.34 -25.34 -50.29
C VAL A 358 -23.37 -24.95 -49.26
N GLU A 359 -23.59 -25.80 -48.27
CA GLU A 359 -24.35 -25.49 -47.06
C GLU A 359 -23.45 -25.64 -45.83
N ILE A 360 -23.51 -24.66 -44.92
CA ILE A 360 -22.76 -24.64 -43.68
C ILE A 360 -23.74 -24.56 -42.51
N ASP A 361 -23.60 -25.47 -41.56
CA ASP A 361 -24.27 -25.41 -40.25
C ASP A 361 -23.41 -24.62 -39.26
N HIS A 362 -23.99 -23.56 -38.71
CA HIS A 362 -23.36 -22.67 -37.73
C HIS A 362 -23.78 -22.99 -36.29
N GLY A 363 -24.58 -24.05 -36.10
CA GLY A 363 -25.19 -24.37 -34.81
C GLY A 363 -26.42 -23.51 -34.50
N GLN A 364 -27.05 -23.77 -33.35
CA GLN A 364 -28.27 -23.06 -32.89
C GLN A 364 -29.43 -23.06 -33.92
N GLY A 365 -29.44 -24.06 -34.81
CA GLY A 365 -30.41 -24.17 -35.90
C GLY A 365 -30.21 -23.15 -37.02
N VAL A 366 -29.06 -22.49 -37.12
CA VAL A 366 -28.74 -21.52 -38.18
C VAL A 366 -27.82 -22.16 -39.22
N SER A 367 -28.22 -22.11 -40.49
CA SER A 367 -27.39 -22.55 -41.60
C SER A 367 -27.36 -21.53 -42.74
N THR A 368 -26.33 -21.61 -43.57
CA THR A 368 -26.19 -20.77 -44.77
C THR A 368 -26.03 -21.60 -46.02
N ARG A 369 -26.58 -21.12 -47.13
CA ARG A 369 -26.43 -21.75 -48.45
C ARG A 369 -25.78 -20.79 -49.44
N PHE A 370 -24.89 -21.34 -50.26
CA PHE A 370 -24.15 -20.64 -51.31
C PHE A 370 -24.39 -21.36 -52.62
N GLY A 371 -25.29 -20.82 -53.45
CA GLY A 371 -25.71 -21.41 -54.72
C GLY A 371 -25.02 -20.81 -55.94
N HIS A 372 -25.23 -21.49 -57.06
CA HIS A 372 -24.76 -21.14 -58.41
C HIS A 372 -23.23 -21.10 -58.57
N LEU A 373 -22.50 -21.85 -57.75
CA LEU A 373 -21.03 -21.83 -57.76
C LEU A 373 -20.45 -22.42 -59.05
N SER A 374 -19.37 -21.85 -59.57
CA SER A 374 -18.60 -22.47 -60.68
C SER A 374 -17.71 -23.62 -60.19
N ALA A 375 -17.21 -23.51 -58.96
CA ALA A 375 -16.40 -24.54 -58.31
C ALA A 375 -16.68 -24.58 -56.80
N ILE A 376 -16.70 -25.79 -56.25
CA ILE A 376 -16.76 -26.05 -54.81
C ILE A 376 -15.34 -26.34 -54.34
N LEU A 377 -14.90 -25.66 -53.27
CA LEU A 377 -13.53 -25.76 -52.76
C LEU A 377 -13.42 -26.49 -51.40
N VAL A 378 -14.56 -26.84 -50.82
CA VAL A 378 -14.68 -27.55 -49.53
C VAL A 378 -15.45 -28.85 -49.69
N LYS A 379 -15.42 -29.71 -48.67
CA LYS A 379 -16.13 -31.01 -48.66
C LYS A 379 -17.13 -31.10 -47.52
N ALA A 380 -18.17 -31.91 -47.71
CA ALA A 380 -19.09 -32.25 -46.63
C ALA A 380 -18.32 -32.86 -45.44
N GLY A 381 -18.58 -32.36 -44.23
CA GLY A 381 -17.89 -32.73 -43.00
C GLY A 381 -16.74 -31.81 -42.59
N GLU A 382 -16.27 -30.95 -43.49
CA GLU A 382 -15.17 -30.00 -43.24
C GLU A 382 -15.60 -28.90 -42.28
N LYS A 383 -14.69 -28.48 -41.38
CA LYS A 383 -14.88 -27.30 -40.53
C LYS A 383 -14.28 -26.09 -41.22
N VAL A 384 -15.01 -24.97 -41.21
CA VAL A 384 -14.58 -23.71 -41.81
C VAL A 384 -14.70 -22.59 -40.79
N GLU A 385 -13.82 -21.60 -40.90
CA GLU A 385 -13.87 -20.36 -40.14
C GLU A 385 -14.56 -19.25 -40.93
N ALA A 386 -14.99 -18.20 -40.23
CA ALA A 386 -15.58 -17.04 -40.87
C ALA A 386 -14.54 -16.37 -41.82
N GLY A 387 -14.89 -16.23 -43.10
CA GLY A 387 -14.03 -15.63 -44.11
C GLY A 387 -13.24 -16.61 -44.99
N ASP A 388 -13.25 -17.91 -44.67
CA ASP A 388 -12.64 -18.95 -45.49
C ASP A 388 -13.25 -19.00 -46.88
N ILE A 389 -12.43 -19.26 -47.90
CA ILE A 389 -12.90 -19.38 -49.29
C ILE A 389 -13.48 -20.78 -49.48
N ILE A 390 -14.80 -20.86 -49.66
CA ILE A 390 -15.54 -22.14 -49.75
C ILE A 390 -15.87 -22.54 -51.20
N GLY A 391 -15.78 -21.59 -52.12
CA GLY A 391 -16.17 -21.81 -53.51
C GLY A 391 -15.87 -20.62 -54.40
N ARG A 392 -16.22 -20.77 -55.67
CA ARG A 392 -16.09 -19.74 -56.69
C ARG A 392 -17.46 -19.39 -57.26
N ALA A 393 -17.75 -18.10 -57.42
CA ALA A 393 -19.01 -17.63 -58.01
C ALA A 393 -19.17 -18.14 -59.45
N GLY A 394 -20.41 -18.31 -59.91
CA GLY A 394 -20.69 -18.87 -61.23
C GLY A 394 -22.13 -18.65 -61.68
N SER A 395 -22.61 -19.52 -62.57
CA SER A 395 -23.97 -19.48 -63.11
C SER A 395 -24.53 -20.89 -63.32
N THR A 396 -24.16 -21.84 -62.46
CA THR A 396 -24.65 -23.24 -62.56
C THR A 396 -26.09 -23.37 -62.06
N GLY A 397 -26.82 -24.38 -62.54
CA GLY A 397 -28.19 -24.62 -62.13
C GLY A 397 -29.15 -23.59 -62.74
N ARG A 398 -30.12 -23.13 -61.96
CA ARG A 398 -31.15 -22.19 -62.41
C ARG A 398 -30.70 -20.74 -62.20
N SER A 399 -29.87 -20.25 -63.10
CA SER A 399 -29.25 -18.91 -63.04
C SER A 399 -29.37 -18.18 -64.37
N THR A 400 -29.58 -16.86 -64.34
CA THR A 400 -29.65 -16.01 -65.54
C THR A 400 -28.31 -15.39 -65.94
N GLY A 401 -27.30 -15.50 -65.08
CA GLY A 401 -25.95 -14.99 -65.30
C GLY A 401 -25.07 -15.10 -64.06
N PRO A 402 -23.78 -14.75 -64.13
CA PRO A 402 -22.85 -14.92 -63.01
C PRO A 402 -23.24 -14.14 -61.74
N HIS A 403 -23.49 -14.86 -60.66
CA HIS A 403 -23.79 -14.32 -59.32
C HIS A 403 -23.56 -15.36 -58.22
N VAL A 404 -23.63 -14.92 -56.97
CA VAL A 404 -23.72 -15.80 -55.79
C VAL A 404 -25.11 -15.65 -55.20
N HIS A 405 -25.87 -16.74 -55.16
CA HIS A 405 -27.11 -16.79 -54.40
C HIS A 405 -26.79 -17.19 -52.96
N TYR A 406 -27.14 -16.34 -52.00
CA TYR A 406 -26.84 -16.53 -50.59
C TYR A 406 -28.13 -16.60 -49.77
N GLU A 407 -28.31 -17.68 -49.02
CA GLU A 407 -29.40 -17.83 -48.07
C GLU A 407 -28.88 -17.91 -46.63
N VAL A 408 -29.68 -17.38 -45.71
CA VAL A 408 -29.59 -17.72 -44.28
C VAL A 408 -30.88 -18.45 -43.92
N ARG A 409 -30.76 -19.54 -43.18
CA ARG A 409 -31.88 -20.39 -42.79
C ARG A 409 -31.87 -20.57 -41.29
N ARG A 410 -33.06 -20.60 -40.69
CA ARG A 410 -33.26 -20.89 -39.27
C ARG A 410 -34.23 -22.06 -39.14
N ASN A 411 -33.80 -23.15 -38.53
CA ASN A 411 -34.53 -24.41 -38.48
C ASN A 411 -35.05 -24.81 -39.86
N ASP A 412 -34.15 -24.75 -40.85
CA ASP A 412 -34.41 -24.97 -42.28
C ASP A 412 -35.49 -24.06 -42.92
N THR A 413 -35.88 -22.96 -42.27
CA THR A 413 -36.74 -21.93 -42.88
C THR A 413 -35.89 -20.75 -43.36
N PRO A 414 -35.96 -20.36 -44.64
CA PRO A 414 -35.21 -19.21 -45.15
C PRO A 414 -35.67 -17.90 -44.49
N VAL A 415 -34.71 -17.08 -44.08
CA VAL A 415 -34.91 -15.77 -43.46
C VAL A 415 -34.12 -14.72 -44.23
N ASP A 416 -34.51 -13.44 -44.12
CA ASP A 416 -33.83 -12.36 -44.83
C ASP A 416 -32.34 -12.23 -44.42
N PRO A 417 -31.39 -12.55 -45.32
CA PRO A 417 -29.96 -12.47 -45.03
C PRO A 417 -29.48 -11.05 -44.70
N MET A 418 -30.20 -10.01 -45.14
CA MET A 418 -29.80 -8.62 -44.87
C MET A 418 -29.70 -8.31 -43.37
N ARG A 419 -30.54 -8.96 -42.55
CA ARG A 419 -30.53 -8.78 -41.09
C ARG A 419 -29.19 -9.18 -40.47
N PHE A 420 -28.59 -10.24 -41.01
CA PHE A 420 -27.29 -10.75 -40.55
C PHE A 420 -26.13 -9.90 -41.07
N LEU A 421 -26.21 -9.44 -42.32
CA LEU A 421 -25.16 -8.58 -42.89
C LEU A 421 -25.07 -7.21 -42.20
N ILE A 422 -26.22 -6.62 -41.85
CA ILE A 422 -26.26 -5.35 -41.09
C ILE A 422 -25.70 -5.57 -39.68
N ALA A 423 -26.20 -6.60 -38.97
CA ALA A 423 -25.71 -6.96 -37.65
C ALA A 423 -24.20 -7.22 -37.63
N GLY A 424 -23.66 -7.91 -38.64
CA GLY A 424 -22.23 -8.15 -38.74
C GLY A 424 -21.37 -6.92 -39.02
N ALA A 425 -21.90 -5.97 -39.79
CA ALA A 425 -21.23 -4.69 -39.98
C ALA A 425 -21.11 -3.90 -38.67
N GLU A 426 -22.15 -3.96 -37.82
CA GLU A 426 -22.16 -3.36 -36.49
C GLU A 426 -21.27 -4.12 -35.52
N LEU A 427 -21.33 -5.46 -35.46
CA LEU A 427 -20.49 -6.29 -34.58
C LEU A 427 -19.00 -6.15 -34.86
N LYS A 428 -18.61 -5.87 -36.11
CA LYS A 428 -17.21 -5.68 -36.49
C LYS A 428 -16.54 -4.51 -35.76
N THR A 429 -17.29 -3.56 -35.19
CA THR A 429 -16.69 -2.50 -34.37
C THR A 429 -16.32 -2.99 -32.97
N TYR A 430 -16.97 -4.04 -32.47
CA TYR A 430 -16.77 -4.61 -31.13
C TYR A 430 -15.83 -5.82 -31.11
N LEU A 431 -15.71 -6.53 -32.24
CA LEU A 431 -14.85 -7.71 -32.39
C LEU A 431 -13.37 -7.38 -32.67
N LYS A 432 -13.02 -6.10 -32.84
CA LYS A 432 -11.67 -5.63 -33.19
C LYS A 432 -10.73 -5.50 -32.01
#